data_AF-A0A964Z0D9-F1
#
_entry.id   AF-A0A964Z0D9-F1
#
_cell.length_a   1.000
_cell.length_b   1.000
_cell.length_c   1.000
_cell.angle_alpha   90.00
_cell.angle_beta   90.00
_cell.angle_gamma   90.00
#
_symmetry.space_group_name_H-M   'P 1'
#
loop_
_entity.id
_entity.type
_entity.pdbx_description
1 polymer ?
#
loop_
_entity_poly.entity_id
_entity_poly.type
_entity_poly.pdbx_seq_one_letter_code
_entity_poly.pdbx_strand_id
1 'polypeptide(L)' 'MPTKFDKSDPMYEKIMAAHDAAVAAGLTEYKDPKSGFSVMTEPFLKSKGFCCKSNCRHCPYPN' A
#
# COMPACT_ATOMS: atom_id res chain seq x y z
N MET A 1 -8.80 -5.89 4.83
CA MET A 1 -8.83 -4.42 5.05
C MET A 1 -7.43 -4.00 5.47
N PRO A 2 -6.77 -3.05 4.80
CA PRO A 2 -5.40 -2.68 5.14
C PRO A 2 -5.42 -2.06 6.55
N THR A 3 -4.90 -2.80 7.53
CA THR A 3 -5.05 -2.46 8.96
C THR A 3 -4.03 -1.44 9.45
N LYS A 4 -3.10 -0.99 8.60
CA LYS A 4 -1.94 -0.19 9.03
C LYS A 4 -1.92 1.27 8.57
N PHE A 5 -2.86 1.69 7.74
CA PHE A 5 -2.92 3.08 7.30
C PHE A 5 -4.13 3.79 7.89
N ASP A 6 -3.86 4.85 8.66
CA ASP A 6 -4.87 5.62 9.36
C ASP A 6 -5.72 6.42 8.36
N LYS A 7 -7.04 6.21 8.42
CA LYS A 7 -8.01 6.88 7.56
C LYS A 7 -8.18 8.37 7.88
N SER A 8 -7.70 8.83 9.03
CA SER A 8 -7.73 10.23 9.44
C SER A 8 -6.60 11.07 8.84
N ASP A 9 -5.62 10.44 8.17
CA ASP A 9 -4.55 11.16 7.49
C ASP A 9 -5.14 12.03 6.37
N PRO A 10 -4.88 13.34 6.32
CA PRO A 10 -5.37 14.21 5.24
C PRO A 10 -4.86 13.79 3.86
N MET A 11 -3.79 12.99 3.81
CA MET A 11 -3.26 12.43 2.58
C MET A 11 -3.90 11.08 2.20
N TYR A 12 -4.85 10.56 2.99
CA TYR A 12 -5.41 9.21 2.84
C TYR A 12 -5.97 8.98 1.44
N GLU A 13 -6.83 9.88 0.99
CA GLU A 13 -7.48 9.77 -0.33
C GLU A 13 -6.46 9.79 -1.47
N LYS A 14 -5.45 10.66 -1.41
CA LYS A 14 -4.39 10.72 -2.44
C LYS A 14 -3.55 9.45 -2.47
N ILE A 15 -3.27 8.89 -1.30
CA ILE A 15 -2.48 7.66 -1.17
C ILE A 15 -3.27 6.47 -1.69
N MET A 16 -4.56 6.39 -1.36
CA MET A 16 -5.45 5.36 -1.89
C MET A 16 -5.64 5.50 -3.40
N ALA A 17 -5.81 6.72 -3.92
CA ALA A 17 -5.92 6.95 -5.36
C ALA A 17 -4.63 6.54 -6.11
N ALA A 18 -3.45 6.85 -5.56
CA ALA A 18 -2.17 6.43 -6.16
C ALA A 18 -1.98 4.92 -6.09
N HIS A 19 -2.38 4.29 -4.99
CA HIS A 19 -2.40 2.84 -4.84
C HIS A 19 -3.34 2.20 -5.89
N ASP A 20 -4.58 2.65 -5.96
CA ASP A 20 -5.60 2.07 -6.83
C ASP A 20 -5.24 2.26 -8.30
N ALA A 21 -4.65 3.41 -8.67
CA ALA A 21 -4.10 3.63 -10.01
C ALA A 21 -2.97 2.65 -10.34
N ALA A 22 -2.06 2.40 -9.40
CA ALA A 22 -0.98 1.42 -9.60
C ALA A 22 -1.52 -0.01 -9.72
N VAL A 23 -2.50 -0.37 -8.89
CA VAL A 23 -3.18 -1.68 -8.97
C VAL A 23 -3.88 -1.85 -10.31
N ALA A 24 -4.63 -0.83 -10.77
CA ALA A 24 -5.31 -0.85 -12.06
C ALA A 24 -4.33 -0.93 -13.25
N ALA A 25 -3.14 -0.31 -13.11
CA ALA A 25 -2.06 -0.40 -14.09
C ALA A 25 -1.26 -1.71 -14.02
N GLY A 26 -1.56 -2.60 -13.06
CA GLY A 26 -0.81 -3.85 -12.86
C GLY A 26 0.59 -3.65 -12.26
N LEU A 27 0.84 -2.51 -11.63
CA LEU A 27 2.11 -2.20 -10.98
C LEU A 27 2.18 -2.81 -9.57
N THR A 28 3.37 -3.25 -9.20
CA THR A 28 3.64 -3.85 -7.88
C THR A 28 3.92 -2.82 -6.80
N GLU A 29 4.19 -1.58 -7.20
CA GLU A 29 4.50 -0.47 -6.32
C GLU A 29 3.95 0.86 -6.86
N TYR A 30 3.75 1.81 -5.97
CA TYR A 30 3.35 3.18 -6.28
C TYR A 30 4.20 4.16 -5.47
N LYS A 31 4.33 5.39 -5.96
CA LYS A 31 5.06 6.44 -5.26
C LYS A 31 4.14 7.09 -4.22
N ASP A 32 4.49 6.98 -2.95
CA ASP A 32 3.73 7.58 -1.87
C ASP A 32 3.84 9.11 -1.94
N PRO A 33 2.74 9.85 -2.18
CA PRO A 33 2.79 11.30 -2.28
C PRO A 33 3.14 11.98 -0.95
N LYS A 34 3.01 11.27 0.19
CA LYS A 34 3.36 11.81 1.51
C LYS A 34 4.85 11.69 1.82
N SER A 35 5.41 10.50 1.69
CA SER A 35 6.81 10.22 2.06
C SER A 35 7.79 10.25 0.90
N GLY A 36 7.30 10.18 -0.35
CA GLY A 36 8.12 10.09 -1.56
C GLY A 36 8.70 8.70 -1.84
N PHE A 37 8.46 7.71 -0.97
CA PHE A 37 8.97 6.35 -1.11
C PHE A 37 8.13 5.50 -2.08
N SER A 38 8.75 4.47 -2.67
CA SER A 38 8.03 3.40 -3.35
C SER A 38 7.38 2.48 -2.32
N VAL A 39 6.05 2.40 -2.35
CA VAL A 39 5.25 1.53 -1.49
C VAL A 39 4.65 0.41 -2.33
N MET A 40 4.80 -0.83 -1.87
CA MET A 40 4.23 -2.00 -2.52
C MET A 40 2.70 -2.00 -2.45
N THR A 41 2.05 -2.42 -3.54
CA THR A 41 0.59 -2.54 -3.63
C THR A 41 0.08 -3.76 -2.86
N GLU A 42 -1.17 -3.69 -2.38
CA GLU A 42 -1.82 -4.82 -1.69
C GLU A 42 -1.77 -6.13 -2.50
N PRO A 43 -2.14 -6.18 -3.80
CA PRO A 43 -2.12 -7.44 -4.56
C PRO A 43 -0.71 -8.04 -4.68
N PHE A 44 0.34 -7.22 -4.78
CA PHE A 44 1.71 -7.74 -4.79
C PHE A 44 2.09 -8.37 -3.46
N LEU A 45 1.72 -7.73 -2.34
CA LEU A 45 1.96 -8.29 -1.00
C LEU A 45 1.12 -9.55 -0.77
N LYS A 46 -0.11 -9.60 -1.27
CA LYS A 46 -0.99 -10.77 -1.22
C LYS A 46 -0.42 -11.93 -2.04
N SER A 47 0.14 -11.63 -3.21
CA SER A 47 0.85 -12.61 -4.06
C SER A 47 2.05 -13.24 -3.37
N LYS A 48 2.73 -12.54 -2.46
CA LYS A 48 3.88 -13.10 -1.73
C LYS A 48 3.47 -14.21 -0.76
N GLY A 49 2.23 -14.23 -0.28
CA GLY A 49 1.76 -15.29 0.61
C GLY A 49 2.23 -15.18 2.07
N PHE A 50 3.11 -14.22 2.41
CA PHE A 50 3.64 -14.03 3.77
C PHE A 50 3.90 -12.56 4.11
N CYS A 51 3.92 -12.23 5.41
CA CYS A 51 4.34 -10.92 5.90
C CYS A 51 5.87 -10.78 5.84
N CYS A 52 6.37 -9.88 5.00
CA CYS A 52 7.80 -9.60 4.88
C CYS A 52 8.39 -8.73 6.01
N LYS A 53 7.58 -8.31 6.99
CA LYS A 53 7.97 -7.43 8.10
C LYS A 53 8.57 -6.07 7.70
N SER A 54 8.52 -5.69 6.43
CA SER A 54 8.98 -4.38 5.91
C SER A 54 8.02 -3.22 6.24
N ASN A 55 7.17 -3.38 7.25
CA ASN A 55 6.16 -2.42 7.70
C ASN A 55 5.32 -1.78 6.57
N CYS A 56 4.92 -2.59 5.58
CA CYS A 56 4.16 -2.11 4.43
C CYS A 56 2.79 -1.56 4.86
N ARG A 57 2.38 -0.42 4.27
CA ARG A 57 1.13 0.27 4.60
C ARG A 57 -0.13 -0.54 4.31
N HIS A 58 -0.08 -1.34 3.24
CA HIS A 58 -1.21 -2.14 2.77
C HIS A 58 -0.97 -3.65 2.91
N CYS A 59 -0.19 -4.05 3.92
CA CYS A 59 0.02 -5.48 4.17
C CYS A 59 -1.32 -6.14 4.56
N PRO A 60 -1.77 -7.17 3.84
CA PRO A 60 -3.00 -7.89 4.19
C PRO A 60 -2.80 -8.83 5.40
N TYR A 61 -1.55 -9.09 5.77
CA TYR A 61 -1.20 -9.96 6.89
C TYR A 61 -1.05 -9.17 8.20
N PRO A 62 -1.56 -9.70 9.32
CA PRO A 62 -1.19 -9.21 10.64
C PRO A 62 0.32 -9.42 10.84
N ASN A 63 0.96 -8.47 11.52
CA ASN A 63 2.32 -8.67 12.05
C ASN A 63 2.25 -9.53 13.30
#